data_AF-A0A977IDK8-F1
#
_entry.id   AF-A0A977IDK8-F1
#
_cell.length_a   1.000
_cell.length_b   1.000
_cell.length_c   1.000
_cell.angle_alpha   90.00
_cell.angle_beta   90.00
_cell.angle_gamma   90.00
#
_symmetry.space_group_name_H-M   'P 1'
#
loop_
_entity.id
_entity.type
_entity.pdbx_description
1 polymer ?
#
loop_
_entity_poly.entity_id
_entity_poly.type
_entity_poly.pdbx_seq_one_letter_code
_entity_poly.pdbx_strand_id
1 'polypeptide(L)'
;MPIFLDVHKVPFSESNLKELCMSPTDEFGVTHVNLFYNMDSGVCFCLLEGPDIDAIEKHHSKANIKCEWITEVTLAQPFPPNSPGKPTKTTA
;
A
#
# COMPACT_ATOMS: atom_id res chain seq x y z
N MET A 1 6.96 -7.26 -10.40
CA MET A 1 7.66 -7.92 -9.27
C MET A 1 6.61 -8.67 -8.45
N PRO A 2 6.98 -9.50 -7.46
CA PRO A 2 6.01 -10.08 -6.53
C PRO A 2 5.19 -9.01 -5.81
N ILE A 3 3.97 -9.36 -5.41
CA ILE A 3 3.07 -8.49 -4.66
C ILE A 3 2.82 -9.11 -3.30
N PHE A 4 2.88 -8.28 -2.27
CA PHE A 4 2.68 -8.67 -0.89
C PHE A 4 1.48 -7.93 -0.31
N LEU A 5 0.69 -8.64 0.49
CA LEU A 5 -0.29 -8.06 1.38
C LEU A 5 0.26 -8.14 2.79
N ASP A 6 0.20 -7.03 3.50
CA ASP A 6 0.54 -6.97 4.92
C ASP A 6 -0.60 -6.35 5.73
N VAL A 7 -0.48 -6.52 7.05
CA VAL A 7 -1.31 -5.84 8.04
C VAL A 7 -0.44 -5.28 9.13
N HIS A 8 -0.71 -4.04 9.48
CA HIS A 8 -0.10 -3.36 10.62
C HIS A 8 -1.08 -2.35 11.23
N LYS A 9 -0.93 -2.10 12.53
CA LYS A 9 -1.54 -0.92 13.15
C LYS A 9 -0.68 0.31 12.89
N VAL A 10 -1.34 1.46 12.73
CA VAL A 10 -0.65 2.75 12.61
C VAL A 10 -1.26 3.80 13.53
N PRO A 11 -0.44 4.69 14.09
CA PRO A 11 -0.93 5.91 14.71
C PRO A 11 -1.07 7.06 13.69
N PHE A 12 -1.27 6.78 12.40
CA PHE A 12 -1.26 7.81 11.35
C PHE A 12 -2.62 8.51 11.19
N SER A 13 -2.57 9.80 10.86
CA SER A 13 -3.72 10.53 10.34
C SER A 13 -4.01 10.13 8.89
N GLU A 14 -5.27 10.22 8.46
CA GLU A 14 -5.70 9.89 7.09
C GLU A 14 -4.91 10.64 6.00
N SER A 15 -4.46 11.87 6.29
CA SER A 15 -3.62 12.67 5.38
C SER A 15 -2.32 11.98 5.00
N ASN A 16 -1.63 11.38 5.98
CA ASN A 16 -0.34 10.74 5.76
C ASN A 16 -0.48 9.48 4.90
N LEU A 17 -1.61 8.78 5.01
CA LEU A 17 -1.89 7.55 4.27
C LEU A 17 -2.11 7.80 2.77
N LYS A 18 -2.73 8.92 2.40
CA LYS A 18 -2.97 9.28 0.98
C LYS A 18 -1.69 9.61 0.24
N GLU A 19 -0.72 10.22 0.91
CA GLU A 19 0.58 10.54 0.32
C GLU A 19 1.43 9.28 0.07
N LEU A 20 1.32 8.26 0.93
CA LEU A 20 2.04 6.99 0.78
C LEU A 20 1.69 6.27 -0.52
N CYS A 21 0.41 6.26 -0.92
CA CYS A 21 -0.02 5.64 -2.18
C CYS A 21 0.51 6.34 -3.44
N MET A 22 0.96 7.59 -3.32
CA MET A 22 1.52 8.37 -4.44
C MET A 22 3.05 8.45 -4.38
N SER A 23 3.67 7.84 -3.37
CA SER A 23 5.11 7.90 -3.19
C SER A 23 5.83 7.07 -4.25
N PRO A 24 6.98 7.53 -4.77
CA PRO A 24 7.78 6.74 -5.68
C PRO A 24 8.29 5.47 -4.99
N THR A 25 8.78 4.52 -5.78
CA THR A 25 9.52 3.37 -5.27
C THR A 25 10.65 3.83 -4.35
N ASP A 26 10.76 3.19 -3.19
CA ASP A 26 11.75 3.55 -2.17
C ASP A 26 13.14 2.93 -2.40
N GLU A 27 14.07 3.15 -1.48
CA GLU A 27 15.43 2.59 -1.58
C GLU A 27 15.52 1.05 -1.48
N PHE A 28 14.45 0.38 -1.03
CA PHE A 28 14.36 -1.08 -0.95
C PHE A 28 13.71 -1.69 -2.20
N GLY A 29 13.28 -0.86 -3.14
CA GLY A 29 12.57 -1.31 -4.34
C GLY A 29 11.07 -1.53 -4.12
N VAL A 30 10.50 -1.00 -3.03
CA VAL A 30 9.09 -1.20 -2.64
C VAL A 30 8.24 -0.02 -3.09
N THR A 31 7.05 -0.31 -3.64
CA THR A 31 6.04 0.70 -3.98
C THR A 31 4.65 0.25 -3.55
N HIS A 32 3.80 1.22 -3.17
CA HIS A 32 2.41 0.95 -2.81
C HIS A 32 1.57 0.76 -4.07
N VAL A 33 0.98 -0.43 -4.21
CA VAL A 33 -0.06 -0.71 -5.20
C VAL A 33 -1.41 -0.18 -4.73
N ASN A 34 -1.73 -0.40 -3.45
CA ASN A 34 -2.95 0.09 -2.80
C ASN A 34 -2.78 0.11 -1.28
N LEU A 35 -3.66 0.85 -0.59
CA LEU A 35 -3.69 0.93 0.87
C LEU A 35 -5.14 1.01 1.34
N PHE A 36 -5.52 0.14 2.26
CA PHE A 36 -6.84 0.16 2.89
C PHE A 36 -6.68 0.48 4.37
N TYR A 37 -7.40 1.48 4.86
CA TYR A 37 -7.37 1.87 6.27
C TYR A 37 -8.75 1.77 6.90
N ASN A 38 -8.86 0.98 7.96
CA ASN A 38 -10.03 0.96 8.81
C ASN A 38 -9.79 1.91 10.00
N MET A 39 -10.43 3.08 9.96
CA MET A 39 -10.31 4.11 10.98
C MET A 39 -10.80 3.67 12.36
N ASP A 40 -11.89 2.90 12.41
CA ASP A 40 -12.50 2.47 13.68
C ASP A 40 -11.58 1.52 14.45
N SER A 41 -10.88 0.63 13.74
CA SER A 41 -9.95 -0.33 14.34
C SER A 41 -8.49 0.13 14.35
N GLY A 42 -8.14 1.21 13.64
CA GLY A 42 -6.77 1.69 13.44
C GLY A 42 -5.89 0.67 12.71
N VAL A 43 -6.44 -0.07 11.76
CA VAL A 43 -5.75 -1.15 11.04
C VAL A 43 -5.52 -0.73 9.59
N CYS A 44 -4.27 -0.89 9.14
CA CYS A 44 -3.84 -0.64 7.79
C CYS A 44 -3.55 -1.98 7.09
N PHE A 45 -3.98 -2.09 5.84
CA PHE A 45 -3.66 -3.18 4.94
C PHE A 45 -2.92 -2.59 3.75
N CYS A 46 -1.63 -2.89 3.59
CA CYS A 46 -0.87 -2.41 2.45
C CYS A 46 -0.74 -3.52 1.41
N LEU A 47 -1.00 -3.16 0.15
CA LEU A 47 -0.71 -3.99 -0.99
C LEU A 47 0.53 -3.40 -1.67
N LEU A 48 1.64 -4.11 -1.59
CA LEU A 48 2.96 -3.61 -1.97
C LEU A 48 3.56 -4.46 -3.08
N GLU A 49 4.16 -3.81 -4.07
CA GLU A 49 5.03 -4.49 -5.03
C GLU A 49 6.49 -4.31 -4.56
N GLY A 50 7.28 -5.39 -4.55
CA GLY A 50 8.68 -5.34 -4.13
C GLY A 50 9.48 -6.59 -4.49
N PRO A 51 10.81 -6.59 -4.29
CA PRO A 51 11.69 -7.71 -4.68
C PRO A 51 11.41 -9.01 -3.93
N ASP A 52 11.26 -8.94 -2.60
CA ASP A 52 11.08 -10.07 -1.69
C ASP A 52 10.47 -9.60 -0.35
N ILE A 53 10.17 -10.56 0.55
CA ILE A 53 9.58 -10.27 1.86
C ILE A 53 10.51 -9.42 2.75
N ASP A 54 11.84 -9.61 2.65
CA ASP A 54 12.82 -8.85 3.43
C ASP A 54 12.80 -7.36 3.06
N ALA A 55 12.60 -7.03 1.78
CA ALA A 55 12.41 -5.66 1.32
C ALA A 55 11.14 -5.03 1.90
N ILE A 56 10.03 -5.79 1.96
CA ILE A 56 8.78 -5.34 2.59
C ILE A 56 8.96 -5.11 4.10
N GLU A 57 9.67 -5.99 4.79
CA GLU A 57 9.98 -5.81 6.22
C GLU A 57 10.83 -4.57 6.48
N LYS A 58 11.85 -4.32 5.65
CA LYS A 58 12.71 -3.13 5.75
C LYS A 58 11.95 -1.84 5.50
N HIS A 59 11.05 -1.83 4.50
CA HIS A 59 10.15 -0.71 4.21
C HIS A 59 9.39 -0.26 5.47
N HIS A 60 8.74 -1.19 6.17
CA HIS A 60 7.99 -0.89 7.40
C HIS A 60 8.89 -0.57 8.58
N SER A 61 10.00 -1.29 8.73
CA SER A 61 10.96 -1.08 9.83
C SER A 61 11.57 0.32 9.81
N LYS A 62 11.77 0.91 8.62
CA LYS A 62 12.22 2.31 8.46
C LYS A 62 11.25 3.31 9.10
N ALA A 63 9.96 3.03 9.05
CA ALA A 63 8.92 3.82 9.72
C ALA A 63 8.67 3.39 11.19
N ASN A 64 9.50 2.49 11.72
CA ASN A 64 9.35 1.88 13.04
C ASN A 64 8.00 1.18 13.22
N ILE A 65 7.48 0.61 12.13
CA ILE A 65 6.25 -0.18 12.07
C ILE A 65 6.62 -1.66 12.05
N LYS A 66 5.90 -2.44 12.86
CA LYS A 66 5.96 -3.90 12.82
C LYS A 66 4.67 -4.44 12.22
N CYS A 67 4.78 -5.20 11.13
CA CYS A 67 3.64 -5.90 10.57
C CYS A 67 3.21 -7.05 11.49
N GLU A 68 1.91 -7.26 11.63
CA GLU A 68 1.39 -8.46 12.28
C GLU A 68 1.64 -9.70 11.41
N TRP A 69 1.48 -9.55 10.09
CA TRP A 69 1.85 -10.56 9.11
C TRP A 69 2.11 -9.92 7.74
N ILE A 70 2.87 -10.65 6.90
CA ILE A 70 3.13 -10.33 5.51
C ILE A 70 2.94 -11.63 4.73
N THR A 71 2.29 -11.57 3.57
CA THR A 71 2.11 -12.74 2.71
C THR A 71 2.23 -12.34 1.25
N GLU A 72 2.95 -13.13 0.45
CA GLU A 72 2.93 -12.99 -1.00
C GLU A 72 1.55 -13.39 -1.53
N VAL A 73 0.96 -12.55 -2.36
CA VAL A 73 -0.37 -12.78 -2.94
C VAL A 73 -0.28 -12.95 -4.45
N THR A 74 -1.12 -13.83 -4.98
CA THR A 74 -1.29 -14.02 -6.42
C THR A 74 -2.56 -13.29 -6.89
N LEU A 75 -2.66 -13.04 -8.20
CA LEU A 75 -3.80 -12.37 -8.87
C LEU A 75 -3.99 -10.88 -8.58
N ALA A 76 -3.28 -10.31 -7.59
CA ALA A 76 -3.16 -8.86 -7.47
C ALA A 76 -2.44 -8.29 -8.70
N GLN A 77 -2.79 -7.07 -9.10
CA GLN A 77 -2.15 -6.35 -10.20
C GLN A 77 -2.01 -4.88 -9.80
N PRO A 78 -0.90 -4.21 -10.13
CA PRO A 78 -0.84 -2.76 -10.10
C PRO A 78 -1.96 -2.21 -10.99
N PHE A 79 -2.73 -1.23 -10.52
CA PHE A 79 -3.73 -0.59 -11.38
C PHE A 79 -3.04 -0.05 -12.63
N PRO A 80 -3.51 -0.35 -13.85
CA PRO A 80 -2.85 0.17 -15.03
C PRO A 80 -2.92 1.70 -15.00
N PRO A 81 -1.81 2.42 -15.28
CA PRO A 81 -1.74 3.88 -15.16
C PRO A 81 -2.72 4.62 -16.09
N ASN A 82 -3.35 3.91 -17.04
CA ASN A 82 -4.28 4.44 -18.05
C ASN A 82 -5.68 3.77 -17.99
N SER A 83 -6.22 3.46 -16.82
CA SER A 83 -7.67 3.23 -16.74
C SER A 83 -8.38 4.56 -16.97
N PRO A 84 -9.15 4.74 -18.07
CA PRO A 84 -9.89 5.98 -18.27
C PRO A 84 -10.82 6.16 -17.07
N GLY A 85 -10.64 7.27 -16.35
CA GLY A 85 -11.51 7.66 -15.27
C GLY A 85 -12.95 7.53 -15.75
N LYS A 86 -13.75 6.74 -15.03
CA LYS A 86 -15.19 6.62 -15.28
C LYS A 86 -15.73 8.05 -15.37
N PRO A 87 -16.40 8.45 -16.48
CA PRO A 87 -16.86 9.82 -16.63
C PRO A 87 -17.80 10.11 -15.46
N THR A 88 -17.43 11.11 -14.66
CA THR A 88 -18.33 11.74 -13.70
C THR A 88 -19.51 12.25 -14.51
N LYS A 89 -20.69 11.63 -14.33
CA LYS A 89 -21.93 12.19 -14.84
C LYS A 89 -22.13 13.54 -14.15
N THR A 90 -21.76 14.62 -14.82
CA THR A 90 -22.24 15.95 -14.47
C THR A 90 -23.72 15.97 -14.81
N THR A 91 -24.56 15.84 -13.80
CA THR A 91 -25.97 16.21 -13.88
C THR A 91 -26.07 17.72 -14.04
N ALA A 92 -26.65 18.14 -15.16
CA ALA A 92 -27.34 19.42 -15.33
C ALA A 92 -28.59 19.17 -16.16
#